data_AF-A0A2V7SDM6-F1
#
_entry.id   AF-A0A2V7SDM6-F1
#
_cell.length_a   1.000
_cell.length_b   1.000
_cell.length_c   1.000
_cell.angle_alpha   90.00
_cell.angle_beta   90.00
_cell.angle_gamma   90.00
#
_symmetry.space_group_name_H-M   'P 1'
#
loop_
_entity.id
_entity.type
_entity.pdbx_description
1 polymer ?
#
loop_
_entity_poly.entity_id
_entity_poly.type
_entity_poly.pdbx_seq_one_letter_code
_entity_poly.pdbx_strand_id
1 'polypeptide(L)'
;MRGPETDYAAWCASSRLTGRRPPGGGGGGGGGGEWAHLDSGALYRAVTLAALDNIGEGGQGKWEAQKIVNLGQTLPVQLVLAEGAFIPTVAGVDVEEAIRSERVTRQVSAVAALPEVRAWVNAQQRRAAQAYPAGVVVDGRDIGTVVFPEAPLKVFLTALADERARRRITQRKGGGGGGVGQTPDEATLRRESEVLAARDAADASRAVAPLRPAADAVLLDTTHLSFEDQVARIVALARERFPG
;
A
#
# COMPACT_ATOMS: atom_id res chain seq x y z
N MET A 1 -8.75 4.34 3.96
CA MET A 1 -7.35 4.79 4.15
C MET A 1 -6.98 4.59 5.61
N ARG A 2 -6.13 3.59 5.92
CA ARG A 2 -5.64 3.33 7.29
C ARG A 2 -4.13 3.67 7.33
N GLY A 3 -3.72 4.65 8.15
CA GLY A 3 -2.32 4.85 8.57
C GLY A 3 -1.43 5.83 7.77
N PRO A 4 -0.48 6.56 8.41
CA PRO A 4 0.39 7.58 7.78
C PRO A 4 1.68 6.99 7.18
N GLU A 5 1.76 5.69 6.97
CA GLU A 5 2.96 5.11 6.32
C GLU A 5 2.97 5.30 4.81
N THR A 6 1.89 5.84 4.23
CA THR A 6 1.68 5.81 2.79
C THR A 6 1.80 7.17 2.13
N ASP A 7 2.88 7.35 1.36
CA ASP A 7 3.18 8.56 0.58
C ASP A 7 2.62 8.49 -0.86
N TYR A 8 1.88 7.42 -1.20
CA TYR A 8 1.36 7.19 -2.55
C TYR A 8 -0.05 6.59 -2.51
N ALA A 9 -1.03 7.22 -3.16
CA ALA A 9 -2.30 6.59 -3.49
C ALA A 9 -2.45 6.59 -5.01
N ALA A 10 -2.43 5.42 -5.65
CA ALA A 10 -2.75 5.27 -7.07
C ALA A 10 -4.14 4.65 -7.21
N TRP A 11 -4.98 5.28 -8.03
CA TRP A 11 -6.32 4.82 -8.31
C TRP A 11 -6.29 4.04 -9.62
N CYS A 12 -6.48 2.72 -9.50
CA CYS A 12 -6.52 1.80 -10.62
C CYS A 12 -7.98 1.53 -11.00
N ALA A 13 -8.51 2.24 -11.99
CA ALA A 13 -9.77 1.85 -12.61
C ALA A 13 -9.51 0.73 -13.63
N SER A 14 -10.15 -0.43 -13.45
CA SER A 14 -10.01 -1.61 -14.32
C SER A 14 -10.63 -1.43 -15.72
N SER A 15 -11.40 -0.37 -15.99
CA SER A 15 -12.20 -0.31 -17.22
C SER A 15 -11.47 0.16 -18.49
N ARG A 16 -10.14 0.29 -18.51
CA ARG A 16 -9.38 0.63 -19.74
C ARG A 16 -8.15 -0.21 -20.06
N LEU A 17 -7.99 -1.41 -19.48
CA LEU A 17 -6.93 -2.35 -19.90
C LEU A 17 -7.36 -3.39 -20.94
N THR A 18 -8.60 -3.39 -21.40
CA THR A 18 -8.98 -4.10 -22.61
C THR A 18 -9.84 -3.19 -23.48
N GLY A 19 -9.36 -2.85 -24.67
CA GLY A 19 -10.11 -2.09 -25.68
C GLY A 19 -11.30 -2.86 -26.26
N ARG A 20 -12.09 -3.54 -25.43
CA ARG A 20 -13.31 -4.24 -25.82
C ARG A 20 -14.48 -3.65 -25.03
N ARG A 21 -15.36 -2.96 -25.75
CA ARG A 21 -16.74 -2.76 -25.29
C ARG A 21 -17.31 -4.13 -24.91
N PRO A 22 -17.94 -4.29 -23.74
CA PRO A 22 -18.73 -5.49 -23.49
C PRO A 22 -19.82 -5.58 -24.57
N PRO A 23 -20.07 -6.76 -25.16
CA PRO A 23 -21.13 -6.93 -26.13
C PRO A 23 -22.47 -6.65 -25.46
N GLY A 24 -23.29 -5.81 -26.10
CA GLY A 24 -24.65 -5.55 -25.65
C GLY A 24 -25.50 -6.81 -25.74
N GLY A 25 -26.33 -7.05 -24.72
CA GLY A 25 -27.32 -8.12 -24.73
C GLY A 25 -28.04 -8.30 -23.39
N GLY A 26 -29.16 -7.61 -23.23
CA GLY A 26 -30.35 -8.11 -22.53
C GLY A 26 -30.33 -8.24 -20.99
N GLY A 27 -30.92 -7.24 -20.32
CA GLY A 27 -31.81 -7.45 -19.18
C GLY A 27 -31.20 -7.76 -17.81
N GLY A 28 -31.23 -6.78 -16.90
CA GLY A 28 -31.30 -7.01 -15.45
C GLY A 28 -30.24 -6.31 -14.60
N GLY A 29 -30.67 -5.32 -13.81
CA GLY A 29 -30.03 -4.89 -12.54
C GLY A 29 -28.77 -4.03 -12.66
N GLY A 30 -28.83 -2.80 -12.11
CA GLY A 30 -27.70 -1.86 -12.08
C GLY A 30 -26.46 -2.42 -11.38
N GLY A 31 -25.33 -2.42 -12.08
CA GLY A 31 -24.03 -2.87 -11.57
C GLY A 31 -23.05 -1.73 -11.41
N GLY A 32 -23.20 -0.94 -10.34
CA GLY A 32 -22.17 -0.01 -9.86
C GLY A 32 -21.53 -0.59 -8.61
N GLY A 33 -20.50 -1.43 -8.74
CA GLY A 33 -19.76 -1.92 -7.57
C GLY A 33 -18.97 -0.78 -6.92
N GLU A 34 -18.87 -0.78 -5.59
CA GLU A 34 -18.02 0.16 -4.85
C GLU A 34 -16.53 -0.11 -5.15
N TRP A 35 -15.69 0.92 -5.09
CA TRP A 35 -14.24 0.76 -5.27
C TRP A 35 -13.64 -0.03 -4.11
N ALA A 36 -12.68 -0.92 -4.40
CA ALA A 36 -11.97 -1.67 -3.36
C ALA A 36 -10.66 -0.99 -2.94
N HIS A 37 -10.21 -1.23 -1.72
CA HIS A 37 -8.91 -0.78 -1.22
C HIS A 37 -7.86 -1.89 -1.25
N LEU A 38 -6.62 -1.61 -1.65
CA LEU A 38 -5.49 -2.54 -1.61
C LEU A 38 -4.27 -1.86 -0.98
N ASP A 39 -3.88 -2.33 0.22
CA ASP A 39 -2.61 -1.98 0.84
C ASP A 39 -1.49 -2.79 0.19
N SER A 40 -0.64 -2.12 -0.59
CA SER A 40 0.47 -2.78 -1.27
C SER A 40 1.49 -3.37 -0.30
N GLY A 41 1.67 -2.75 0.87
CA GLY A 41 2.59 -3.19 1.91
C GLY A 41 2.11 -4.46 2.62
N ALA A 42 0.80 -4.69 2.68
CA ALA A 42 0.22 -5.87 3.31
C ALA A 42 0.75 -7.17 2.70
N LEU A 43 0.87 -7.23 1.36
CA LEU A 43 1.38 -8.44 0.69
C LEU A 43 2.87 -8.68 0.93
N TYR A 44 3.69 -7.62 0.95
CA TYR A 44 5.11 -7.73 1.35
C TYR A 44 5.26 -8.25 2.78
N ARG A 45 4.43 -7.75 3.69
CA ARG A 45 4.44 -8.19 5.09
C ARG A 45 3.92 -9.63 5.23
N ALA A 46 2.92 -10.04 4.46
CA ALA A 46 2.39 -11.40 4.45
C ALA A 46 3.43 -12.41 3.95
N VAL A 47 4.15 -12.12 2.86
CA VAL A 47 5.22 -13.01 2.38
C VAL A 47 6.42 -13.03 3.34
N THR A 48 6.69 -11.92 4.04
CA THR A 48 7.69 -11.85 5.10
C THR A 48 7.29 -12.70 6.30
N LEU A 49 6.02 -12.64 6.74
CA LEU A 49 5.48 -13.48 7.81
C LEU A 49 5.61 -14.97 7.45
N ALA A 50 5.18 -15.35 6.24
CA ALA A 50 5.33 -16.72 5.76
C ALA A 50 6.80 -17.17 5.78
N ALA A 51 7.72 -16.33 5.29
CA ALA A 51 9.15 -16.62 5.31
C ALA A 51 9.69 -16.79 6.73
N LEU A 52 9.29 -15.93 7.67
CA LEU A 52 9.66 -16.03 9.08
C LEU A 52 9.19 -17.35 9.72
N ASP A 53 7.96 -17.76 9.45
CA ASP A 53 7.37 -18.95 10.07
C ASP A 53 7.88 -20.26 9.48
N ASN A 54 8.32 -20.27 8.22
CA ASN A 54 8.66 -21.52 7.50
C ASN A 54 10.13 -21.66 7.13
N ILE A 55 10.85 -20.55 6.94
CA ILE A 55 12.29 -20.53 6.59
C ILE A 55 13.12 -20.19 7.83
N GLY A 56 12.58 -19.35 8.71
CA GLY A 56 13.28 -18.80 9.86
C GLY A 56 14.18 -17.62 9.49
N GLU A 57 14.61 -16.83 10.49
CA GLU A 57 15.46 -15.65 10.30
C GLU A 57 16.91 -15.96 9.92
N GLY A 58 17.26 -17.23 9.64
CA GLY A 58 18.55 -17.71 9.12
C GLY A 58 19.76 -16.91 9.62
N GLY A 59 20.39 -17.37 10.69
CA GLY A 59 21.59 -16.76 11.28
C GLY A 59 22.53 -16.19 10.21
N GLN A 60 22.77 -14.87 10.28
CA GLN A 60 23.42 -13.96 9.32
C GLN A 60 22.50 -13.09 8.43
N GLY A 61 21.17 -13.17 8.55
CA GLY A 61 20.27 -12.14 8.01
C GLY A 61 20.27 -12.02 6.48
N LYS A 62 20.54 -13.14 5.77
CA LYS A 62 20.49 -13.18 4.30
C LYS A 62 19.23 -13.90 3.84
N TRP A 63 18.25 -13.11 3.43
CA TRP A 63 17.06 -13.60 2.76
C TRP A 63 17.40 -14.12 1.36
N GLU A 64 17.02 -15.37 1.05
CA GLU A 64 17.15 -15.94 -0.29
C GLU A 64 15.86 -15.73 -1.08
N ALA A 65 15.90 -14.83 -2.07
CA ALA A 65 14.72 -14.40 -2.81
C ALA A 65 13.93 -15.56 -3.43
N GLN A 66 14.61 -16.54 -4.02
CA GLN A 66 13.96 -17.68 -4.65
C GLN A 66 13.21 -18.57 -3.65
N LYS A 67 13.75 -18.77 -2.44
CA LYS A 67 13.06 -19.54 -1.38
C LYS A 67 11.77 -18.83 -0.96
N ILE A 68 11.81 -17.50 -0.83
CA ILE A 68 10.65 -16.68 -0.46
C ILE A 68 9.57 -16.73 -1.55
N VAL A 69 9.96 -16.55 -2.83
CA VAL A 69 9.03 -16.60 -3.96
C VAL A 69 8.40 -17.98 -4.09
N ASN A 70 9.19 -19.05 -3.99
CA ASN A 70 8.68 -20.43 -4.02
C ASN A 70 7.72 -20.67 -2.86
N LEU A 71 8.05 -20.21 -1.65
CA LEU A 71 7.18 -20.33 -0.49
C LEU A 71 5.85 -19.61 -0.72
N GLY A 72 5.86 -18.39 -1.25
CA GLY A 72 4.63 -17.65 -1.54
C GLY A 72 3.71 -18.34 -2.55
N GLN A 73 4.26 -19.24 -3.38
CA GLN A 73 3.52 -20.06 -4.34
C GLN A 73 3.02 -21.38 -3.73
N THR A 74 3.86 -22.08 -2.95
CA THR A 74 3.52 -23.40 -2.38
C THR A 74 2.69 -23.30 -1.10
N LEU A 75 2.90 -22.25 -0.31
CA LEU A 75 2.07 -21.83 0.81
C LEU A 75 1.35 -20.55 0.35
N PRO A 76 0.14 -20.65 -0.24
CA PRO A 76 -0.43 -19.55 -1.00
C PRO A 76 -0.54 -18.26 -0.18
N VAL A 77 0.25 -17.26 -0.56
CA VAL A 77 0.15 -15.90 -0.01
C VAL A 77 -0.64 -15.05 -1.01
N GLN A 78 -1.81 -14.59 -0.61
CA GLN A 78 -2.81 -14.02 -1.52
C GLN A 78 -3.45 -12.75 -0.96
N LEU A 79 -4.07 -11.98 -1.84
CA LEU A 79 -4.97 -10.87 -1.53
C LEU A 79 -6.39 -11.31 -1.84
N VAL A 80 -7.27 -11.36 -0.84
CA VAL A 80 -8.67 -11.79 -0.96
C VAL A 80 -9.57 -10.60 -0.69
N LEU A 81 -10.53 -10.33 -1.58
CA LEU A 81 -11.48 -9.25 -1.40
C LEU A 81 -12.51 -9.61 -0.32
N ALA A 82 -12.63 -8.78 0.70
CA ALA A 82 -13.68 -8.84 1.71
C ALA A 82 -14.04 -7.42 2.15
N GLU A 83 -15.35 -7.13 2.27
CA GLU A 83 -15.87 -5.85 2.78
C GLU A 83 -15.26 -4.60 2.12
N GLY A 84 -15.04 -4.64 0.79
CA GLY A 84 -14.48 -3.52 0.04
C GLY A 84 -12.97 -3.32 0.21
N ALA A 85 -12.25 -4.27 0.81
CA ALA A 85 -10.79 -4.24 0.91
C ALA A 85 -10.16 -5.60 0.55
N PHE A 86 -8.95 -5.56 0.00
CA PHE A 86 -8.12 -6.74 -0.19
C PHE A 86 -7.38 -7.06 1.11
N ILE A 87 -7.69 -8.21 1.69
CA ILE A 87 -7.10 -8.73 2.92
C ILE A 87 -5.97 -9.70 2.57
N PRO A 88 -4.79 -9.59 3.21
CA PRO A 88 -3.72 -10.55 3.05
C PRO A 88 -4.06 -11.87 3.73
N THR A 89 -3.89 -12.97 3.00
CA THR A 89 -4.05 -14.32 3.55
C THR A 89 -2.80 -15.16 3.30
N VAL A 90 -2.51 -16.07 4.24
CA VAL A 90 -1.47 -17.11 4.09
C VAL A 90 -2.13 -18.46 4.29
N ALA A 91 -2.08 -19.31 3.27
CA ALA A 91 -2.78 -20.60 3.24
C ALA A 91 -4.29 -20.48 3.56
N GLY A 92 -4.93 -19.39 3.10
CA GLY A 92 -6.35 -19.11 3.34
C GLY A 92 -6.67 -18.55 4.73
N VAL A 93 -5.69 -18.36 5.60
CA VAL A 93 -5.86 -17.73 6.93
C VAL A 93 -5.64 -16.23 6.80
N ASP A 94 -6.56 -15.42 7.33
CA ASP A 94 -6.39 -13.98 7.50
C ASP A 94 -5.20 -13.69 8.42
N VAL A 95 -4.23 -12.93 7.93
CA VAL A 95 -3.02 -12.56 8.67
C VAL A 95 -2.91 -11.06 8.98
N GLU A 96 -3.98 -10.30 8.75
CA GLU A 96 -4.03 -8.82 8.84
C GLU A 96 -3.45 -8.27 10.15
N GLU A 97 -3.71 -8.93 11.29
CA GLU A 97 -3.11 -8.55 12.57
C GLU A 97 -1.65 -9.03 12.71
N ALA A 98 -1.37 -10.28 12.33
CA ALA A 98 -0.05 -10.91 12.48
C ALA A 98 1.05 -10.18 11.67
N ILE A 99 0.71 -9.66 10.49
CA ILE A 99 1.63 -8.93 9.61
C ILE A 99 2.08 -7.57 10.17
N ARG A 100 1.40 -7.07 11.22
CA ARG A 100 1.75 -5.83 11.92
C ARG A 100 2.68 -6.05 13.11
N SER A 101 3.00 -7.30 13.42
CA SER A 101 3.93 -7.64 14.50
C SER A 101 5.31 -6.98 14.30
N GLU A 102 5.97 -6.73 15.42
CA GLU A 102 7.31 -6.13 15.43
C GLU A 102 8.34 -7.01 14.70
N ARG A 103 8.21 -8.34 14.78
CA ARG A 103 9.07 -9.29 14.07
C ARG A 103 8.99 -9.10 12.54
N VAL A 104 7.78 -8.94 12.00
CA VAL A 104 7.57 -8.67 10.57
C VAL A 104 8.08 -7.28 10.19
N THR A 105 7.78 -6.27 11.02
CA THR A 105 8.19 -4.89 10.78
C THR A 105 9.72 -4.74 10.67
N ARG A 106 10.50 -5.48 11.47
CA ARG A 106 11.97 -5.48 11.39
C ARG A 106 12.52 -6.08 10.09
N GLN A 107 11.80 -7.01 9.48
CA GLN A 107 12.33 -7.83 8.38
C GLN A 107 11.77 -7.44 6.99
N VAL A 108 10.59 -6.83 6.95
CA VAL A 108 9.90 -6.55 5.68
C VAL A 108 10.71 -5.67 4.73
N SER A 109 11.50 -4.72 5.24
CA SER A 109 12.34 -3.85 4.39
C SER A 109 13.43 -4.66 3.66
N ALA A 110 14.07 -5.62 4.35
CA ALA A 110 15.09 -6.47 3.76
C ALA A 110 14.49 -7.42 2.72
N VAL A 111 13.33 -7.99 2.99
CA VAL A 111 12.60 -8.84 2.03
C VAL A 111 12.12 -8.04 0.81
N ALA A 112 11.56 -6.84 1.03
CA ALA A 112 11.04 -5.97 -0.04
C ALA A 112 12.14 -5.33 -0.91
N ALA A 113 13.41 -5.38 -0.47
CA ALA A 113 14.56 -4.95 -1.26
C ALA A 113 14.99 -5.98 -2.31
N LEU A 114 14.56 -7.24 -2.21
CA LEU A 114 14.91 -8.31 -3.14
C LEU A 114 14.14 -8.18 -4.46
N PRO A 115 14.81 -7.98 -5.62
CA PRO A 115 14.13 -7.72 -6.90
C PRO A 115 13.11 -8.78 -7.31
N GLU A 116 13.42 -10.06 -7.10
CA GLU A 116 12.56 -11.19 -7.47
C GLU A 116 11.31 -11.24 -6.59
N VAL A 117 11.43 -10.93 -5.30
CA VAL A 117 10.29 -10.81 -4.39
C VAL A 117 9.41 -9.64 -4.82
N ARG A 118 9.99 -8.48 -5.17
CA ARG A 118 9.22 -7.34 -5.69
C ARG A 118 8.47 -7.69 -6.96
N ALA A 119 9.13 -8.35 -7.91
CA ALA A 119 8.50 -8.76 -9.17
C ALA A 119 7.30 -9.68 -8.91
N TRP A 120 7.45 -10.65 -8.00
CA TRP A 120 6.37 -11.55 -7.62
C TRP A 120 5.21 -10.82 -6.92
N VAL A 121 5.49 -9.96 -5.91
CA VAL A 121 4.47 -9.18 -5.19
C VAL A 121 3.70 -8.27 -6.15
N ASN A 122 4.40 -7.55 -7.04
CA ASN A 122 3.77 -6.67 -8.01
C ASN A 122 2.86 -7.43 -8.97
N ALA A 123 3.24 -8.65 -9.38
CA ALA A 123 2.40 -9.49 -10.21
C ALA A 123 1.10 -9.91 -9.49
N GLN A 124 1.17 -10.27 -8.20
CA GLN A 124 -0.02 -10.61 -7.42
C GLN A 124 -0.95 -9.40 -7.21
N GLN A 125 -0.40 -8.22 -6.92
CA GLN A 125 -1.19 -6.98 -6.78
C GLN A 125 -1.91 -6.62 -8.07
N ARG A 126 -1.22 -6.71 -9.22
CA ARG A 126 -1.84 -6.50 -10.54
C ARG A 126 -2.96 -7.50 -10.80
N ARG A 127 -2.74 -8.77 -10.49
CA ARG A 127 -3.75 -9.82 -10.66
C ARG A 127 -5.00 -9.54 -9.81
N ALA A 128 -4.81 -9.17 -8.54
CA ALA A 128 -5.89 -8.81 -7.63
C ALA A 128 -6.70 -7.60 -8.16
N ALA A 129 -6.00 -6.54 -8.58
CA ALA A 129 -6.66 -5.35 -9.13
C ALA A 129 -7.41 -5.61 -10.44
N GLN A 130 -6.84 -6.43 -11.34
CA GLN A 130 -7.49 -6.79 -12.62
C GLN A 130 -8.72 -7.67 -12.43
N ALA A 131 -8.74 -8.52 -11.40
CA ALA A 131 -9.87 -9.37 -11.08
C ALA A 131 -11.09 -8.58 -10.56
N TYR A 132 -10.92 -7.29 -10.21
CA TYR A 132 -12.00 -6.47 -9.66
C TYR A 132 -12.42 -5.34 -10.62
N PRO A 133 -13.53 -5.52 -11.38
CA PRO A 133 -13.90 -4.62 -12.47
C PRO A 133 -14.37 -3.22 -11.99
N ALA A 134 -14.87 -3.10 -10.76
CA ALA A 134 -15.35 -1.82 -10.21
C ALA A 134 -14.21 -0.82 -9.92
N GLY A 135 -12.96 -1.27 -9.87
CA GLY A 135 -11.78 -0.43 -9.64
C GLY A 135 -11.24 -0.54 -8.22
N VAL A 136 -9.94 -0.28 -8.09
CA VAL A 136 -9.18 -0.46 -6.86
C VAL A 136 -8.35 0.78 -6.57
N VAL A 137 -8.45 1.30 -5.34
CA VAL A 137 -7.52 2.29 -4.79
C VAL A 137 -6.38 1.52 -4.15
N VAL A 138 -5.17 1.73 -4.67
CA VAL A 138 -3.95 1.04 -4.21
C VAL A 138 -3.04 2.05 -3.53
N ASP A 139 -2.71 1.82 -2.27
CA ASP A 139 -1.81 2.68 -1.51
C ASP A 139 -0.43 2.01 -1.34
N GLY A 140 0.66 2.79 -1.50
CA GLY A 140 2.03 2.27 -1.44
C GLY A 140 3.13 3.32 -1.60
N ARG A 141 4.27 2.93 -2.20
CA ARG A 141 5.42 3.84 -2.43
C ARG A 141 5.79 4.03 -3.90
N ASP A 142 5.72 2.97 -4.71
CA ASP A 142 6.06 2.95 -6.13
C ASP A 142 4.88 2.54 -7.03
N ILE A 143 3.66 2.79 -6.55
CA ILE A 143 2.45 2.27 -7.19
C ILE A 143 2.25 2.88 -8.57
N GLY A 144 2.26 4.20 -8.71
CA GLY A 144 2.03 4.86 -10.00
C GLY A 144 3.28 5.01 -10.88
N THR A 145 4.45 4.58 -10.40
CA THR A 145 5.71 4.59 -11.17
C THR A 145 6.12 3.20 -11.65
N VAL A 146 5.78 2.14 -10.90
CA VAL A 146 6.23 0.76 -11.17
C VAL A 146 5.08 -0.22 -11.23
N VAL A 147 4.18 -0.25 -10.25
CA VAL A 147 3.14 -1.29 -10.19
C VAL A 147 2.06 -1.04 -11.23
N PHE A 148 1.54 0.18 -11.30
CA PHE A 148 0.49 0.65 -12.20
C PHE A 148 0.90 1.99 -12.85
N PRO A 149 1.93 1.98 -13.74
CA PRO A 149 2.36 3.18 -14.45
C PRO A 149 1.28 3.75 -15.39
N GLU A 150 0.29 2.96 -15.77
CA GLU A 150 -0.85 3.40 -16.59
C GLU A 150 -2.08 3.78 -15.74
N ALA A 151 -1.93 3.92 -14.42
CA ALA A 151 -3.04 4.27 -13.54
C ALA A 151 -3.65 5.63 -13.97
N PRO A 152 -4.97 5.68 -14.23
CA PRO A 152 -5.61 6.89 -14.74
C PRO A 152 -5.63 8.06 -13.75
N LEU A 153 -5.47 7.83 -12.45
CA LEU A 153 -5.23 8.87 -11.45
C LEU A 153 -4.13 8.41 -10.50
N LYS A 154 -3.12 9.27 -10.33
CA LYS A 154 -1.99 9.06 -9.41
C LYS A 154 -1.93 10.26 -8.50
N VAL A 155 -1.98 10.04 -7.19
CA VAL A 155 -1.84 11.09 -6.19
C VAL A 155 -0.61 10.78 -5.35
N PHE A 156 0.35 11.71 -5.34
CA PHE A 156 1.53 11.63 -4.50
C PHE A 156 1.28 12.51 -3.27
N LEU A 157 1.23 11.90 -2.10
CA LEU A 157 0.99 12.62 -0.85
C LEU A 157 2.34 13.03 -0.27
N THR A 158 2.48 14.31 0.05
CA THR A 158 3.65 14.83 0.77
C THR A 158 3.22 15.50 2.06
N ALA A 159 4.12 15.53 3.04
CA ALA A 159 3.99 16.30 4.26
C ALA A 159 5.36 16.46 4.92
N LEU A 160 5.52 17.50 5.76
CA LEU A 160 6.70 17.63 6.60
C LEU A 160 6.90 16.39 7.50
N ALA A 161 8.15 15.97 7.68
CA ALA A 161 8.51 14.78 8.46
C ALA A 161 7.96 14.83 9.90
N ASP A 162 8.05 15.99 10.54
CA ASP A 162 7.52 16.21 11.90
C ASP A 162 6.01 16.04 11.96
N GLU A 163 5.27 16.47 10.93
CA GLU A 163 3.83 16.30 10.88
C GLU A 163 3.45 14.82 10.70
N ARG A 164 4.19 14.09 9.86
CA ARG A 164 4.01 12.64 9.70
C ARG A 164 4.33 11.89 10.99
N ALA A 165 5.39 12.29 11.70
CA ALA A 165 5.75 11.73 12.99
C ALA A 165 4.66 11.98 14.05
N ARG A 166 4.11 13.21 14.13
CA ARG A 166 2.97 13.53 15.00
C ARG A 166 1.78 12.62 14.73
N ARG A 167 1.34 12.51 13.47
CA ARG A 167 0.21 11.65 13.08
C ARG A 167 0.43 10.19 13.47
N ARG A 168 1.64 9.66 13.24
CA ARG A 168 1.99 8.27 13.57
C ARG A 168 1.95 8.02 15.08
N ILE A 169 2.47 8.95 15.88
CA ILE A 169 2.46 8.83 17.35
C ILE A 169 1.03 8.87 17.87
N THR A 170 0.21 9.80 17.38
CA THR A 170 -1.19 9.93 17.79
C THR A 170 -1.99 8.64 17.50
N GLN A 171 -1.81 8.04 16.32
CA GLN A 171 -2.49 6.78 15.99
C GLN A 171 -2.02 5.58 16.82
N ARG A 172 -0.74 5.52 17.21
CA ARG A 172 -0.23 4.45 18.09
C ARG A 172 -0.76 4.55 19.52
N LYS A 173 -1.06 5.77 20.00
CA LYS A 173 -1.51 6.03 21.37
C LYS A 173 -3.03 5.91 21.57
N GLY A 174 -3.82 5.94 20.50
CA GLY A 174 -5.26 5.75 20.55
C GLY A 174 -5.79 5.43 19.14
N GLY A 175 -6.33 4.23 18.98
CA GLY A 175 -6.75 3.70 17.68
C GLY A 175 -7.77 4.59 16.96
N GLY A 176 -7.53 4.77 15.66
CA GLY A 176 -8.55 5.15 14.67
C GLY A 176 -9.31 6.46 14.94
N GLY A 177 -8.76 7.57 14.46
CA GLY A 177 -9.46 8.86 14.40
C GLY A 177 -8.73 9.94 15.19
N GLY A 178 -8.77 11.18 14.69
CA GLY A 178 -8.01 12.32 15.19
C GLY A 178 -8.10 12.51 16.70
N GLY A 179 -7.12 11.99 17.43
CA GLY A 179 -6.98 12.18 18.87
C GLY A 179 -6.28 13.50 19.16
N VAL A 180 -7.04 14.58 19.25
CA VAL A 180 -6.63 15.77 20.00
C VAL A 180 -6.44 15.34 21.45
N GLY A 181 -5.23 15.42 21.99
CA GLY A 181 -5.08 15.23 23.44
C GLY A 181 -3.67 15.13 24.01
N GLN A 182 -2.67 14.67 23.26
CA GLN A 182 -1.30 14.65 23.78
C GLN A 182 -0.30 15.00 22.69
N THR A 183 0.25 16.21 22.79
CA THR A 183 1.47 16.56 22.06
C THR A 183 2.55 15.57 22.48
N PRO A 184 3.15 14.80 21.56
CA PRO A 184 4.30 13.98 21.89
C PRO A 184 5.38 14.86 22.51
N ASP A 185 6.10 14.34 23.50
CA ASP A 185 7.30 15.05 23.98
C ASP A 185 8.28 15.23 22.81
N GLU A 186 9.04 16.32 22.86
CA GLU A 186 9.92 16.73 21.77
C GLU A 186 10.95 15.66 21.40
N ALA A 187 11.42 14.89 22.40
CA ALA A 187 12.37 13.82 22.18
C ALA A 187 11.76 12.64 21.40
N THR A 188 10.54 12.24 21.72
CA THR A 188 9.79 11.21 20.97
C THR A 188 9.48 11.67 19.55
N LEU A 189 9.03 12.93 19.40
CA LEU A 189 8.73 13.49 18.09
C LEU A 189 9.96 13.48 17.18
N ARG A 190 11.09 13.98 17.69
CA ARG A 190 12.36 14.02 16.95
C ARG A 190 12.80 12.62 16.52
N ARG A 191 12.77 11.64 17.43
CA ARG A 191 13.14 10.24 17.11
C ARG A 191 12.28 9.65 16.00
N GLU A 192 10.95 9.83 16.07
CA GLU A 192 10.07 9.32 15.01
C GLU A 192 10.26 10.04 13.68
N SER A 193 10.50 11.36 13.71
CA SER A 193 10.82 12.16 12.52
C SER A 193 12.12 11.67 11.86
N GLU A 194 13.17 11.43 12.64
CA GLU A 194 14.44 10.86 12.17
C GLU A 194 14.26 9.47 11.56
N VAL A 195 13.47 8.59 12.18
CA VAL A 195 13.17 7.25 11.66
C VAL A 195 12.44 7.32 10.32
N LEU A 196 11.45 8.20 10.20
CA LEU A 196 10.70 8.38 8.95
C LEU A 196 11.60 8.95 7.86
N ALA A 197 12.38 9.99 8.17
CA ALA A 197 13.32 10.61 7.23
C ALA A 197 14.38 9.61 6.74
N ALA A 198 14.94 8.80 7.63
CA ALA A 198 15.91 7.76 7.26
C ALA A 198 15.29 6.70 6.33
N ARG A 199 14.05 6.29 6.60
CA ARG A 199 13.31 5.35 5.75
C ARG A 199 13.04 5.95 4.36
N ASP A 200 12.65 7.21 4.29
CA ASP A 200 12.39 7.86 3.00
C ASP A 200 13.67 8.06 2.20
N ALA A 201 14.78 8.44 2.85
CA ALA A 201 16.08 8.52 2.20
C ALA A 201 16.53 7.15 1.66
N ALA A 202 16.35 6.08 2.45
CA ALA A 202 16.64 4.72 2.01
C ALA A 202 15.76 4.32 0.81
N ASP A 203 14.47 4.64 0.83
CA ASP A 203 13.54 4.30 -0.26
C ASP A 203 13.79 5.14 -1.52
N ALA A 204 14.16 6.41 -1.39
CA ALA A 204 14.49 7.31 -2.49
C ALA A 204 15.82 6.95 -3.17
N SER A 205 16.77 6.40 -2.42
CA SER A 205 18.10 6.00 -2.94
C SER A 205 18.16 4.59 -3.51
N ARG A 206 17.05 3.82 -3.49
CA ARG A 206 17.02 2.47 -4.08
C ARG A 206 17.32 2.51 -5.57
N ALA A 207 18.20 1.60 -6.03
CA ALA A 207 18.49 1.42 -7.44
C ALA A 207 17.26 0.94 -8.23
N VAL A 208 16.37 0.19 -7.58
CA VAL A 208 15.12 -0.31 -8.16
C VAL A 208 13.94 0.38 -7.47
N ALA A 209 13.05 0.98 -8.27
CA ALA A 209 11.82 1.63 -7.80
C ALA A 209 12.05 2.69 -6.71
N PRO A 210 12.89 3.73 -6.95
CA PRO A 210 13.12 4.79 -5.99
C PRO A 210 11.81 5.52 -5.66
N LEU A 211 11.64 5.92 -4.40
CA LEU A 211 10.53 6.75 -3.97
C LEU A 211 10.58 8.11 -4.67
N ARG A 212 9.72 8.29 -5.67
CA ARG A 212 9.54 9.55 -6.41
C ARG A 212 8.13 9.64 -6.98
N PRO A 213 7.57 10.85 -7.13
CA PRO A 213 6.31 11.01 -7.85
C PRO A 213 6.46 10.56 -9.30
N ALA A 214 5.40 9.96 -9.87
CA ALA A 214 5.30 9.79 -11.31
C ALA A 214 5.19 11.16 -11.99
N ALA A 215 5.65 11.28 -13.24
CA ALA A 215 5.65 12.55 -13.97
C ALA A 215 4.25 13.16 -14.14
N ASP A 216 3.22 12.31 -14.16
CA ASP A 216 1.80 12.66 -14.29
C ASP A 216 1.03 12.57 -12.96
N ALA A 217 1.73 12.41 -11.82
CA ALA A 217 1.10 12.38 -10.51
C ALA A 217 0.69 13.78 -10.05
N VAL A 218 -0.50 13.88 -9.46
CA VAL A 218 -0.92 15.08 -8.72
C VAL A 218 -0.19 15.09 -7.38
N LEU A 219 0.63 16.10 -7.15
CA LEU A 219 1.26 16.33 -5.84
C LEU A 219 0.25 16.99 -4.91
N LEU A 220 -0.03 16.35 -3.77
CA LEU A 220 -0.90 16.88 -2.73
C LEU A 220 -0.12 17.01 -1.42
N ASP A 221 0.21 18.24 -1.05
CA ASP A 221 0.76 18.55 0.27
C ASP A 221 -0.35 18.49 1.33
N THR A 222 -0.16 17.60 2.29
CA THR A 222 -1.10 17.34 3.36
C THR A 222 -0.65 17.93 4.69
N THR A 223 0.47 18.67 4.76
CA THR A 223 1.08 19.18 6.00
C THR A 223 0.08 19.88 6.91
N HIS A 224 -0.81 20.70 6.34
CA HIS A 224 -1.80 21.47 7.11
C HIS A 224 -3.25 21.01 6.87
N LEU A 225 -3.43 19.82 6.28
CA LEU A 225 -4.75 19.27 5.99
C LEU A 225 -5.17 18.27 7.06
N SER A 226 -6.42 18.39 7.52
CA SER A 226 -7.05 17.34 8.31
C SER A 226 -7.20 16.07 7.47
N PHE A 227 -7.43 14.92 8.11
CA PHE A 227 -7.68 13.67 7.37
C PHE A 227 -8.93 13.79 6.47
N GLU A 228 -9.97 14.46 6.94
CA GLU A 228 -11.21 14.70 6.18
C GLU A 228 -10.95 15.56 4.95
N ASP A 229 -10.15 16.63 5.09
CA ASP A 229 -9.76 17.48 3.97
C ASP A 229 -8.92 16.70 2.95
N GLN A 230 -7.99 15.87 3.40
CA GLN A 230 -7.20 15.01 2.52
C GLN A 230 -8.11 14.09 1.69
N VAL A 231 -9.04 13.40 2.35
CA VAL A 231 -10.02 12.53 1.69
C VAL A 231 -10.87 13.31 0.71
N ALA A 232 -11.40 14.48 1.10
CA ALA A 232 -12.23 15.31 0.24
C ALA A 232 -11.50 15.76 -1.02
N ARG A 233 -10.23 16.16 -0.91
CA ARG A 233 -9.39 16.55 -2.05
C ARG A 233 -9.12 15.39 -3.00
N ILE A 234 -8.82 14.20 -2.46
CA ILE A 234 -8.58 13.00 -3.28
C ILE A 234 -9.87 12.57 -3.99
N VAL A 235 -11.01 12.57 -3.29
CA VAL A 235 -12.32 12.24 -3.87
C VAL A 235 -12.71 13.22 -4.98
N ALA A 236 -12.43 14.51 -4.82
CA ALA A 236 -12.67 15.51 -5.87
C ALA A 236 -11.87 15.19 -7.14
N LEU A 237 -10.56 14.91 -7.01
CA LEU A 237 -9.70 14.50 -8.13
C LEU A 237 -10.21 13.22 -8.81
N ALA A 238 -10.69 12.26 -8.03
CA ALA A 238 -11.27 11.03 -8.57
C ALA A 238 -12.55 11.29 -9.37
N ARG A 239 -13.45 12.14 -8.88
CA ARG A 239 -14.69 12.50 -9.58
C ARG A 239 -14.43 13.22 -10.89
N GLU A 240 -13.41 14.07 -10.94
CA GLU A 240 -12.98 14.74 -12.18
C GLU A 240 -12.44 13.76 -13.22
N ARG A 241 -11.69 12.73 -12.78
CA ARG A 241 -11.07 11.76 -13.68
C ARG A 241 -12.01 10.63 -14.12
N PHE A 242 -12.92 10.24 -13.24
CA PHE A 242 -13.90 9.17 -13.45
C PHE A 242 -15.31 9.76 -13.31
N PRO A 243 -15.78 10.57 -14.29
CA PRO A 243 -17.17 10.96 -14.34
C PRO A 243 -18.02 9.69 -14.50
N GLY A 244 -19.04 9.56 -13.64
CA GLY A 244 -19.95 8.41 -13.62
C GLY A 244 -20.71 8.22 -14.93
#